data_AF-A0A7W7CN51-F1
#
_entry.id   AF-A0A7W7CN51-F1
#
_cell.length_a   1.000
_cell.length_b   1.000
_cell.length_c   1.000
_cell.angle_alpha   90.00
_cell.angle_beta   90.00
_cell.angle_gamma   90.00
#
_symmetry.space_group_name_H-M   'P 1'
#
loop_
_entity.id
_entity.type
_entity.pdbx_description
1 polymer ?
#
loop_
_entity_poly.entity_id
_entity_poly.type
_entity_poly.pdbx_seq_one_letter_code
_entity_poly.pdbx_strand_id
1 'polypeptide(L)'
;MRWPELQPNPHYVRAEQLDRIADLLDLADRHRLDVEVTVFNGAVSGLLFIPPWLIDNNTGKVRDFFTDPPALAAQHRLLEALAARIGRHRRFLGFDLSNEVHWAGIPLGLKPTPAQGDAWHNTLFATCERLAPGKLHVSGIDHYPWLNDAYFSRDGLATSGTASAVHTWAGWTRVIQDFGPLSTPSVHYSEYFIEVIKAFHQDPRRQVWVEETGVSTKWMPAELIPEWTERSIRSMATSSDLFGITWWCSHDLNPALSGFNPLEYDLGLLTNTGARKPIAATMTRLIREYDHQPPTPLERPVALVLPDNHIPGLDFLKAFARLIDRGIRPAVVKQSRSTDPAYLAGRRIERLIRPEEA
;
A
#
# COMPACT_ATOMS: atom_id res chain seq x y z
N MET A 1 15.25 0.42 -4.67
CA MET A 1 16.31 1.46 -4.65
C MET A 1 16.54 1.87 -3.20
N ARG A 2 17.74 2.26 -2.76
CA ARG A 2 17.98 2.68 -1.35
C ARG A 2 18.19 4.19 -1.29
N TRP A 3 17.43 4.87 -0.43
CA TRP A 3 17.50 6.34 -0.28
C TRP A 3 18.94 6.88 -0.04
N PRO A 4 19.76 6.36 0.90
CA PRO A 4 21.13 6.82 1.13
C PRO A 4 22.05 6.66 -0.07
N GLU A 5 21.77 5.72 -0.98
CA GLU A 5 22.60 5.52 -2.17
C GLU A 5 22.24 6.47 -3.30
N LEU A 6 20.94 6.74 -3.44
CA LEU A 6 20.42 7.67 -4.43
C LEU A 6 20.77 9.12 -4.05
N GLN A 7 20.65 9.46 -2.77
CA GLN A 7 20.90 10.82 -2.25
C GLN A 7 21.82 10.78 -1.02
N PRO A 8 23.13 10.55 -1.20
CA PRO A 8 24.08 10.46 -0.07
C PRO A 8 24.35 11.81 0.60
N ASN A 9 23.98 12.93 0.00
CA ASN A 9 24.11 14.29 0.54
C ASN A 9 22.87 15.13 0.14
N PRO A 10 22.39 16.08 0.96
CA PRO A 10 21.11 16.74 0.72
C PRO A 10 21.09 17.59 -0.55
N HIS A 11 22.26 17.96 -1.08
CA HIS A 11 22.43 18.73 -2.32
C HIS A 11 22.97 17.90 -3.48
N TYR A 12 23.11 16.58 -3.33
CA TYR A 12 23.68 15.72 -4.36
C TYR A 12 22.87 14.43 -4.53
N VAL A 13 22.36 14.25 -5.75
CA VAL A 13 21.71 13.04 -6.21
C VAL A 13 22.68 12.30 -7.13
N ARG A 14 22.91 11.01 -6.89
CA ARG A 14 23.89 10.21 -7.62
C ARG A 14 23.38 9.87 -9.03
N ALA A 15 23.94 10.56 -10.03
CA ALA A 15 23.56 10.39 -11.44
C ALA A 15 23.60 8.93 -11.93
N GLU A 16 24.62 8.17 -11.55
CA GLU A 16 24.75 6.74 -11.89
C GLU A 16 23.52 5.91 -11.44
N GLN A 17 22.92 6.23 -10.28
CA GLN A 17 21.73 5.51 -9.81
C GLN A 17 20.49 5.94 -10.60
N LEU A 18 20.40 7.21 -11.00
CA LEU A 18 19.34 7.69 -11.90
C LEU A 18 19.40 6.98 -13.26
N ASP A 19 20.60 6.79 -13.80
CA ASP A 19 20.82 6.04 -15.04
C ASP A 19 20.40 4.57 -14.92
N ARG A 20 20.73 3.91 -13.81
CA ARG A 20 20.28 2.52 -13.56
C ARG A 20 18.76 2.38 -13.50
N ILE A 21 18.05 3.39 -12.98
CA ILE A 21 16.59 3.38 -12.97
C ILE A 21 16.05 3.54 -14.39
N ALA A 22 16.67 4.38 -15.21
CA ALA A 22 16.31 4.48 -16.62
C ALA A 22 16.57 3.18 -17.38
N ASP A 23 17.71 2.52 -17.15
CA ASP A 23 18.00 1.21 -17.73
C ASP A 23 16.97 0.15 -17.30
N LEU A 24 16.50 0.20 -16.05
CA LEU A 24 15.41 -0.65 -15.57
C LEU A 24 14.10 -0.35 -16.31
N LEU A 25 13.80 0.91 -16.60
CA LEU A 25 12.61 1.28 -17.37
C LEU A 25 12.70 0.83 -18.83
N ASP A 26 13.88 0.91 -19.45
CA ASP A 26 14.14 0.35 -20.79
C ASP A 26 14.01 -1.18 -20.81
N LEU A 27 14.46 -1.85 -19.74
CA LEU A 27 14.24 -3.28 -19.52
C LEU A 27 12.74 -3.60 -19.40
N ALA A 28 12.03 -2.88 -18.54
CA ALA A 28 10.59 -3.04 -18.35
C ALA A 28 9.84 -2.83 -19.68
N ASP A 29 10.34 -1.92 -20.52
CA ASP A 29 9.75 -1.63 -21.81
C ASP A 29 9.75 -2.82 -22.77
N ARG A 30 10.88 -3.53 -22.83
CA ARG A 30 11.02 -4.76 -23.62
C ARG A 30 10.05 -5.85 -23.18
N HIS A 31 9.60 -5.80 -21.92
CA HIS A 31 8.64 -6.75 -21.35
C HIS A 31 7.22 -6.19 -21.23
N ARG A 32 6.98 -4.94 -21.66
CA ARG A 32 5.70 -4.23 -21.57
C ARG A 32 5.17 -4.13 -20.13
N LEU A 33 6.08 -3.90 -19.18
CA LEU A 33 5.76 -3.68 -17.78
C LEU A 33 5.84 -2.18 -17.48
N ASP A 34 4.76 -1.63 -16.93
CA ASP A 34 4.79 -0.29 -16.35
C ASP A 34 5.42 -0.36 -14.96
N VAL A 35 6.11 0.70 -14.56
CA VAL A 35 6.95 0.75 -13.37
C VAL A 35 6.60 2.02 -12.60
N GLU A 36 6.11 1.80 -11.39
CA GLU A 36 6.11 2.81 -10.35
C GLU A 36 7.48 2.82 -9.65
N VAL A 37 7.93 4.01 -9.27
CA VAL A 37 9.22 4.19 -8.61
C VAL A 37 9.01 4.71 -7.19
N THR A 38 9.23 3.86 -6.20
CA THR A 38 9.29 4.26 -4.79
C THR A 38 10.53 5.11 -4.49
N VAL A 39 10.33 6.32 -4.00
CA VAL A 39 11.36 7.37 -3.90
C VAL A 39 12.13 7.29 -2.58
N PHE A 40 11.45 7.54 -1.46
CA PHE A 40 12.03 7.57 -0.12
C PHE A 40 11.99 6.17 0.51
N ASN A 41 12.63 5.22 -0.17
CA ASN A 41 12.81 3.85 0.29
C ASN A 41 13.68 3.80 1.57
N GLY A 42 13.05 4.10 2.71
CA GLY A 42 13.65 4.21 4.03
C GLY A 42 13.53 2.94 4.86
N ALA A 43 12.39 2.24 4.80
CA ALA A 43 12.19 0.94 5.43
C ALA A 43 11.82 -0.08 4.36
N VAL A 44 12.50 -1.23 4.30
CA VAL A 44 12.17 -2.34 3.38
C VAL A 44 12.49 -3.66 4.07
N SER A 45 11.50 -4.56 4.19
CA SER A 45 11.65 -5.90 4.79
C SER A 45 12.36 -5.89 6.17
N GLY A 46 12.05 -4.90 7.01
CA GLY A 46 12.63 -4.73 8.34
C GLY A 46 14.03 -4.10 8.39
N LEU A 47 14.62 -3.75 7.25
CA LEU A 47 15.88 -3.00 7.19
C LEU A 47 15.64 -1.50 6.98
N LEU A 48 16.54 -0.68 7.54
CA LEU A 48 16.51 0.77 7.41
C LEU A 48 17.61 1.28 6.47
N PHE A 49 17.20 2.14 5.55
CA PHE A 49 18.04 2.80 4.56
C PHE A 49 17.82 4.32 4.67
N ILE A 50 18.40 4.93 5.69
CA ILE A 50 18.22 6.35 6.00
C ILE A 50 19.48 7.13 5.59
N PRO A 51 19.37 8.20 4.80
CA PRO A 51 20.52 9.02 4.45
C PRO A 51 21.24 9.61 5.67
N PRO A 52 22.59 9.62 5.69
CA PRO A 52 23.35 10.09 6.86
C PRO A 52 23.14 11.58 7.15
N TRP A 53 22.74 12.37 6.14
CA TRP A 53 22.48 13.80 6.31
C TRP A 53 21.17 14.12 7.05
N LEU A 54 20.34 13.10 7.32
CA LEU A 54 19.25 13.22 8.27
C LEU A 54 19.75 13.21 9.72
N ILE A 55 21.03 13.00 9.97
CA ILE A 55 21.64 13.32 11.26
C ILE A 55 22.18 14.74 11.21
N ASP A 56 21.73 15.58 12.14
CA ASP A 56 22.28 16.91 12.33
C ASP A 56 23.66 16.81 12.99
N ASN A 57 24.72 17.12 12.24
CA ASN A 57 26.10 17.03 12.73
C ASN A 57 26.45 18.00 13.88
N ASN A 58 25.67 19.07 14.08
CA ASN A 58 25.91 20.01 15.19
C ASN A 58 25.29 19.51 16.50
N THR A 59 24.17 18.80 16.42
CA THR A 59 23.39 18.37 17.60
C THR A 59 23.41 16.86 17.86
N GLY A 60 23.84 16.07 16.88
CA GLY A 60 23.76 14.60 16.88
C GLY A 60 22.34 14.04 16.79
N LYS A 61 21.32 14.89 16.57
CA LYS A 61 19.92 14.48 16.53
C LYS A 61 19.46 14.12 15.13
N VAL A 62 18.49 13.21 15.04
CA VAL A 62 17.79 12.93 13.78
C VAL A 62 16.93 14.15 13.42
N ARG A 63 17.05 14.62 12.18
CA ARG A 63 16.15 15.58 11.53
C ARG A 63 14.82 14.89 11.23
N ASP A 64 13.74 15.57 11.56
CA ASP A 64 12.40 15.11 11.23
C ASP A 64 12.15 15.32 9.73
N PHE A 65 12.11 14.24 8.94
CA PHE A 65 11.94 14.35 7.49
C PHE A 65 10.53 14.75 7.06
N PHE A 66 9.56 14.83 7.98
CA PHE A 66 8.23 15.37 7.70
C PHE A 66 8.18 16.90 7.79
N THR A 67 9.05 17.51 8.60
CA THR A 67 8.90 18.91 9.01
C THR A 67 10.16 19.76 8.94
N ASP A 68 11.37 19.18 9.00
CA ASP A 68 12.63 19.91 8.92
C ASP A 68 12.80 20.52 7.52
N PRO A 69 12.87 21.87 7.39
CA PRO A 69 12.91 22.50 6.06
C PRO A 69 14.11 22.08 5.19
N PRO A 70 15.34 21.93 5.74
CA PRO A 70 16.45 21.32 4.98
C PRO A 70 16.14 19.91 4.46
N ALA A 71 15.55 19.05 5.28
CA ALA A 71 15.17 17.69 4.85
C ALA A 71 14.09 17.70 3.76
N LEU A 72 13.09 18.55 3.86
CA LEU A 72 12.06 18.73 2.83
C LEU A 72 12.67 19.23 1.52
N ALA A 73 13.56 20.23 1.58
CA ALA A 73 14.25 20.74 0.42
C ALA A 73 15.09 19.65 -0.30
N ALA A 74 15.73 18.76 0.46
CA ALA A 74 16.44 17.62 -0.11
C ALA A 74 15.48 16.62 -0.80
N GLN A 75 14.33 16.32 -0.20
CA GLN A 75 13.31 15.45 -0.79
C GLN A 75 12.76 16.00 -2.12
N HIS A 76 12.47 17.30 -2.19
CA HIS A 76 12.08 17.95 -3.44
C HIS A 76 13.15 17.83 -4.52
N ARG A 77 14.43 18.07 -4.17
CA ARG A 77 15.55 17.91 -5.12
C ARG A 77 15.66 16.49 -5.67
N LEU A 78 15.36 15.49 -4.82
CA LEU A 78 15.38 14.09 -5.23
C LEU A 78 14.29 13.79 -6.27
N LEU A 79 13.07 14.25 -6.01
CA LEU A 79 11.95 14.15 -6.94
C LEU A 79 12.24 14.87 -8.26
N GLU A 80 12.81 16.07 -8.20
CA GLU A 80 13.22 16.84 -9.38
C GLU A 80 14.25 16.11 -10.24
N ALA A 81 15.28 15.54 -9.61
CA ALA A 81 16.31 14.79 -10.31
C ALA A 81 15.77 13.50 -10.95
N LEU A 82 14.90 12.78 -10.24
CA LEU A 82 14.22 11.59 -10.78
C LEU A 82 13.32 11.98 -11.96
N ALA A 83 12.42 12.95 -11.79
CA ALA A 83 11.51 13.36 -12.85
C ALA A 83 12.23 13.87 -14.10
N ALA A 84 13.32 14.63 -13.92
CA ALA A 84 14.16 15.07 -15.04
C ALA A 84 14.75 13.88 -15.82
N ARG A 85 15.13 12.80 -15.13
CA ARG A 85 15.73 11.63 -15.78
C ARG A 85 14.73 10.66 -16.38
N ILE A 86 13.63 10.38 -15.69
CA ILE A 86 12.71 9.28 -16.01
C ILE A 86 11.25 9.70 -16.21
N GLY A 87 10.87 10.94 -15.86
CA GLY A 87 9.47 11.39 -15.84
C GLY A 87 8.76 11.32 -17.19
N ARG A 88 9.52 11.37 -18.29
CA ARG A 88 9.01 11.26 -19.67
C ARG A 88 9.08 9.85 -20.24
N HIS A 89 9.66 8.90 -19.52
CA HIS A 89 9.78 7.53 -19.98
C HIS A 89 8.39 6.88 -20.07
N ARG A 90 8.11 6.14 -21.16
CA ARG A 90 6.75 5.62 -21.40
C ARG A 90 6.28 4.58 -20.36
N ARG A 91 7.22 3.86 -19.76
CA ARG A 91 6.98 2.89 -18.67
C ARG A 91 7.00 3.49 -17.28
N PHE A 92 7.29 4.79 -17.13
CA PHE A 92 7.16 5.44 -15.84
C PHE A 92 5.68 5.66 -15.54
N LEU A 93 5.14 4.86 -14.61
CA LEU A 93 3.74 4.90 -14.17
C LEU A 93 3.49 6.10 -13.24
N GLY A 94 4.42 6.35 -12.33
CA GLY A 94 4.39 7.44 -11.38
C GLY A 94 5.33 7.20 -10.20
N PHE A 95 5.21 8.04 -9.19
CA PHE A 95 6.04 7.98 -7.98
C PHE A 95 5.21 7.40 -6.85
N ASP A 96 5.73 6.37 -6.21
CA ASP A 96 5.39 6.07 -4.82
C ASP A 96 6.34 6.91 -3.93
N LEU A 97 5.80 7.75 -3.05
CA LEU A 97 6.64 8.56 -2.17
C LEU A 97 7.53 7.68 -1.29
N SER A 98 7.03 6.59 -0.73
CA SER A 98 7.78 5.75 0.21
C SER A 98 7.08 4.43 0.46
N ASN A 99 7.87 3.36 0.56
CA ASN A 99 7.45 2.11 1.16
C ASN A 99 7.34 2.29 2.69
N GLU A 100 6.11 2.27 3.21
CA GLU A 100 5.79 2.24 4.64
C GLU A 100 6.54 3.32 5.46
N VAL A 101 6.35 4.60 5.10
CA VAL A 101 7.08 5.73 5.72
C VAL A 101 6.93 5.81 7.25
N HIS A 102 5.80 5.31 7.78
CA HIS A 102 5.57 5.18 9.21
C HIS A 102 6.60 4.25 9.87
N TRP A 103 6.87 3.08 9.28
CA TRP A 103 7.91 2.16 9.73
C TRP A 103 9.31 2.74 9.65
N ALA A 104 9.59 3.58 8.65
CA ALA A 104 10.88 4.27 8.54
C ALA A 104 11.09 5.30 9.67
N GLY A 105 10.02 5.94 10.15
CA GLY A 105 10.09 6.97 11.19
C GLY A 105 10.20 6.43 12.62
N ILE A 106 9.61 5.26 12.92
CA ILE A 106 9.59 4.69 14.28
C ILE A 106 11.00 4.55 14.89
N PRO A 107 11.97 3.88 14.23
CA PRO A 107 13.29 3.64 14.81
C PRO A 107 14.12 4.93 14.96
N LEU A 108 13.75 5.97 14.21
CA LEU A 108 14.34 7.29 14.28
C LEU A 108 13.72 8.16 15.38
N GLY A 109 12.68 7.67 16.06
CA GLY A 109 11.98 8.40 17.12
C GLY A 109 11.13 9.56 16.60
N LEU A 110 10.77 9.56 15.31
CA LEU A 110 9.93 10.60 14.73
C LEU A 110 8.50 10.51 15.28
N LYS A 111 7.88 11.67 15.51
CA LYS A 111 6.52 11.77 16.07
C LYS A 111 5.76 12.94 15.44
N PRO A 112 5.65 13.01 14.10
CA PRO A 112 4.79 14.01 13.48
C PRO A 112 3.35 13.83 13.95
N THR A 113 2.63 14.94 14.08
CA THR A 113 1.18 14.90 14.21
C THR A 113 0.55 14.47 12.89
N PRO A 114 -0.68 13.92 12.88
CA PRO A 114 -1.43 13.63 11.66
C PRO A 114 -1.44 14.80 10.67
N ALA A 115 -1.63 16.03 11.16
CA ALA A 115 -1.62 17.23 10.33
C ALA A 115 -0.25 17.51 9.68
N GLN A 116 0.85 17.15 10.34
CA GLN A 116 2.20 17.30 9.77
C GLN A 116 2.46 16.25 8.68
N GLY A 117 2.05 14.99 8.87
CA GLY A 117 2.14 13.99 7.81
C GLY A 117 1.23 14.31 6.63
N ASP A 118 0.00 14.75 6.88
CA ASP A 118 -0.92 15.19 5.82
C ASP A 118 -0.34 16.36 5.01
N ALA A 119 0.28 17.35 5.70
CA ALA A 119 0.97 18.45 5.04
C ALA A 119 2.19 17.99 4.21
N TRP A 120 2.95 17.02 4.71
CA TRP A 120 4.08 16.40 4.01
C TRP A 120 3.61 15.72 2.71
N HIS A 121 2.57 14.88 2.78
CA HIS A 121 1.94 14.27 1.61
C HIS A 121 1.47 15.32 0.61
N ASN A 122 0.67 16.29 1.04
CA ASN A 122 0.12 17.31 0.14
C ASN A 122 1.22 18.07 -0.60
N THR A 123 2.29 18.45 0.11
CA THR A 123 3.40 19.22 -0.45
C THR A 123 4.22 18.40 -1.46
N LEU A 124 4.51 17.14 -1.16
CA LEU A 124 5.29 16.28 -2.05
C LEU A 124 4.47 15.79 -3.24
N PHE A 125 3.19 15.46 -3.08
CA PHE A 125 2.32 15.13 -4.20
C PHE A 125 2.10 16.31 -5.15
N ALA A 126 1.95 17.53 -4.63
CA ALA A 126 1.92 18.73 -5.47
C ALA A 126 3.22 18.90 -6.28
N THR A 127 4.35 18.48 -5.72
CA THR A 127 5.63 18.45 -6.44
C THR A 127 5.66 17.36 -7.50
N CYS A 128 5.25 16.13 -7.16
CA CYS A 128 5.15 15.04 -8.12
C CYS A 128 4.29 15.42 -9.32
N GLU A 129 3.08 15.95 -9.08
CA GLU A 129 2.16 16.36 -10.14
C GLU A 129 2.74 17.49 -11.01
N ARG A 130 3.43 18.47 -10.41
CA ARG A 130 4.13 19.52 -11.18
C ARG A 130 5.23 18.94 -12.07
N LEU A 131 5.94 17.93 -11.60
CA LEU A 131 7.12 17.37 -12.27
C LEU A 131 6.78 16.29 -13.31
N ALA A 132 5.72 15.53 -13.08
CA ALA A 132 5.24 14.49 -13.97
C ALA A 132 3.70 14.48 -14.02
N PRO A 133 3.07 15.47 -14.67
CA PRO A 133 1.63 15.66 -14.61
C PRO A 133 0.82 14.47 -15.10
N GLY A 134 -0.28 14.17 -14.40
CA GLY A 134 -1.23 13.11 -14.75
C GLY A 134 -0.69 11.67 -14.57
N LYS A 135 0.44 11.50 -13.89
CA LYS A 135 0.96 10.18 -13.53
C LYS A 135 0.28 9.64 -12.26
N LEU A 136 0.43 8.33 -12.03
CA LEU A 136 -0.12 7.67 -10.85
C LEU A 136 0.84 7.88 -9.67
N HIS A 137 0.71 8.99 -8.96
CA HIS A 137 1.51 9.25 -7.77
C HIS A 137 0.78 8.74 -6.53
N VAL A 138 1.41 7.84 -5.77
CA VAL A 138 0.85 7.28 -4.52
C VAL A 138 1.87 7.33 -3.39
N SER A 139 1.49 6.83 -2.22
CA SER A 139 2.42 6.53 -1.14
C SER A 139 2.07 5.15 -0.60
N GLY A 140 3.06 4.27 -0.51
CA GLY A 140 2.94 2.95 0.10
C GLY A 140 2.71 3.07 1.59
N ILE A 141 1.48 2.80 2.01
CA ILE A 141 1.04 2.94 3.40
C ILE A 141 0.68 1.58 3.96
N ASP A 142 1.38 1.17 5.01
CA ASP A 142 1.02 -0.01 5.78
C ASP A 142 -0.37 0.16 6.46
N HIS A 143 -0.91 -0.94 6.99
CA HIS A 143 -2.22 -0.91 7.62
C HIS A 143 -2.26 -0.07 8.92
N TYR A 144 -1.14 0.26 9.55
CA TYR A 144 -1.13 0.92 10.85
C TYR A 144 -1.70 2.34 10.81
N PRO A 145 -1.30 3.27 9.92
CA PRO A 145 -1.95 4.58 9.83
C PRO A 145 -3.49 4.51 9.69
N TRP A 146 -4.00 3.48 9.02
CA TRP A 146 -5.44 3.20 8.94
C TRP A 146 -6.05 2.59 10.22
N LEU A 147 -5.23 2.03 11.12
CA LEU A 147 -5.65 1.41 12.38
C LEU A 147 -5.30 2.23 13.62
N ASN A 148 -4.52 3.32 13.52
CA ASN A 148 -4.12 4.07 14.71
C ASN A 148 -3.90 5.57 14.47
N ASP A 149 -4.17 6.10 13.26
CA ASP A 149 -3.89 7.49 12.88
C ASP A 149 -2.44 7.92 13.15
N ALA A 150 -1.50 6.98 13.12
CA ALA A 150 -0.09 7.30 13.29
C ALA A 150 0.40 8.06 12.05
N TYR A 151 0.98 9.23 12.31
CA TYR A 151 1.61 10.17 11.37
C TYR A 151 0.66 10.83 10.37
N PHE A 152 -0.43 10.18 9.98
CA PHE A 152 -1.38 10.67 9.00
C PHE A 152 -2.81 10.53 9.52
N SER A 153 -3.70 11.41 9.07
CA SER A 153 -5.13 11.19 9.27
C SER A 153 -5.66 10.27 8.17
N ARG A 154 -6.67 9.44 8.49
CA ARG A 154 -7.36 8.63 7.45
C ARG A 154 -7.95 9.46 6.33
N ASP A 155 -8.51 10.63 6.65
CA ASP A 155 -9.07 11.55 5.64
C ASP A 155 -7.94 12.14 4.75
N GLY A 156 -6.76 12.41 5.30
CA GLY A 156 -5.56 12.80 4.55
C GLY A 156 -5.09 11.70 3.59
N LEU A 157 -4.92 10.48 4.09
CA LEU A 157 -4.55 9.30 3.26
C LEU A 157 -5.57 8.97 2.16
N ALA A 158 -6.85 9.22 2.45
CA ALA A 158 -7.95 9.00 1.52
C ALA A 158 -8.04 10.04 0.40
N THR A 159 -7.27 11.13 0.47
CA THR A 159 -7.34 12.24 -0.48
C THR A 159 -6.00 12.60 -1.13
N SER A 160 -4.86 12.22 -0.53
CA SER A 160 -3.53 12.54 -1.03
C SER A 160 -3.11 11.68 -2.23
N GLY A 161 -2.43 12.27 -3.23
CA GLY A 161 -2.00 11.55 -4.43
C GLY A 161 -3.14 11.16 -5.39
N THR A 162 -2.83 10.39 -6.42
CA THR A 162 -3.74 10.04 -7.52
C THR A 162 -4.71 8.90 -7.14
N ALA A 163 -4.24 7.94 -6.34
CA ALA A 163 -5.03 6.83 -5.81
C ALA A 163 -4.62 6.53 -4.36
N SER A 164 -5.51 5.90 -3.59
CA SER A 164 -5.16 5.47 -2.23
C SER A 164 -4.48 4.10 -2.31
N ALA A 165 -3.19 4.06 -1.98
CA ALA A 165 -2.45 2.81 -1.90
C ALA A 165 -2.40 2.27 -0.46
N VAL A 166 -2.37 0.95 -0.31
CA VAL A 166 -2.34 0.27 0.99
C VAL A 166 -1.62 -1.07 0.91
N HIS A 167 -0.91 -1.41 1.98
CA HIS A 167 -0.24 -2.71 2.17
C HIS A 167 -1.01 -3.56 3.19
N THR A 168 -1.60 -4.65 2.71
CA THR A 168 -2.52 -5.47 3.50
C THR A 168 -1.88 -6.79 3.91
N TRP A 169 -1.32 -6.79 5.12
CA TRP A 169 -0.61 -7.92 5.70
C TRP A 169 -1.39 -8.61 6.83
N ALA A 170 -2.32 -9.50 6.45
CA ALA A 170 -3.18 -10.23 7.40
C ALA A 170 -2.40 -10.98 8.49
N GLY A 171 -1.22 -11.51 8.15
CA GLY A 171 -0.37 -12.24 9.09
C GLY A 171 0.28 -11.35 10.16
N TRP A 172 0.60 -10.09 9.85
CA TRP A 172 1.14 -9.13 10.81
C TRP A 172 0.10 -8.66 11.82
N THR A 173 -1.18 -8.59 11.41
CA THR A 173 -2.31 -8.27 12.30
C THR A 173 -2.92 -9.49 12.99
N ARG A 174 -2.22 -10.63 12.98
CA ARG A 174 -2.66 -11.90 13.58
C ARG A 174 -3.95 -12.50 13.02
N VAL A 175 -4.47 -12.02 11.89
CA VAL A 175 -5.75 -12.50 11.34
C VAL A 175 -5.65 -13.98 10.94
N ILE A 176 -4.54 -14.38 10.31
CA ILE A 176 -4.32 -15.77 9.91
C ILE A 176 -4.20 -16.67 11.15
N GLN A 177 -3.51 -16.20 12.19
CA GLN A 177 -3.20 -16.95 13.39
C GLN A 177 -4.42 -17.10 14.32
N ASP A 178 -5.26 -16.07 14.41
CA ASP A 178 -6.38 -16.03 15.35
C ASP A 178 -7.66 -16.63 14.75
N PHE A 179 -7.88 -16.54 13.43
CA PHE A 179 -9.10 -17.06 12.77
C PHE A 179 -8.85 -18.29 11.90
N GLY A 180 -7.60 -18.54 11.51
CA GLY A 180 -7.22 -19.62 10.62
C GLY A 180 -7.02 -19.15 9.17
N PRO A 181 -6.11 -19.81 8.40
CA PRO A 181 -5.72 -19.39 7.05
C PRO A 181 -6.88 -19.17 6.09
N LEU A 182 -7.84 -20.10 6.01
CA LEU A 182 -8.93 -20.04 5.03
C LEU A 182 -10.24 -19.48 5.62
N SER A 183 -10.19 -18.87 6.80
CA SER A 183 -11.35 -18.22 7.41
C SER A 183 -11.79 -16.99 6.64
N THR A 184 -13.05 -16.60 6.81
CA THR A 184 -13.63 -15.41 6.17
C THR A 184 -12.82 -14.13 6.49
N PRO A 185 -12.43 -13.82 7.75
CA PRO A 185 -11.56 -12.67 8.02
C PRO A 185 -10.23 -12.71 7.26
N SER A 186 -9.65 -13.90 7.05
CA SER A 186 -8.35 -14.06 6.40
C SER A 186 -8.40 -13.86 4.90
N VAL A 187 -9.34 -14.49 4.19
CA VAL A 187 -9.45 -14.38 2.72
C VAL A 187 -10.16 -13.10 2.26
N HIS A 188 -10.75 -12.33 3.19
CA HIS A 188 -11.39 -11.04 2.91
C HIS A 188 -10.63 -9.85 3.52
N TYR A 189 -9.44 -10.05 4.10
CA TYR A 189 -8.70 -8.99 4.78
C TYR A 189 -8.38 -7.79 3.86
N SER A 190 -7.87 -8.06 2.65
CA SER A 190 -7.55 -6.99 1.70
C SER A 190 -8.80 -6.33 1.11
N GLU A 191 -9.88 -7.10 0.88
CA GLU A 191 -11.19 -6.54 0.50
C GLU A 191 -11.75 -5.61 1.57
N TYR A 192 -11.62 -6.01 2.83
CA TYR A 192 -12.02 -5.19 3.96
C TYR A 192 -11.32 -3.83 3.96
N PHE A 193 -9.99 -3.80 3.77
CA PHE A 193 -9.25 -2.55 3.66
C PHE A 193 -9.68 -1.71 2.45
N ILE A 194 -9.95 -2.32 1.30
CA ILE A 194 -10.48 -1.59 0.13
C ILE A 194 -11.77 -0.85 0.51
N GLU A 195 -12.72 -1.52 1.15
CA GLU A 195 -14.00 -0.91 1.50
C GLU A 195 -13.88 0.11 2.66
N VAL A 196 -13.01 -0.15 3.65
CA VAL A 196 -12.70 0.82 4.71
C VAL A 196 -12.13 2.11 4.12
N ILE A 197 -11.14 2.02 3.23
CA ILE A 197 -10.50 3.19 2.60
C ILE A 197 -11.53 4.02 1.82
N LYS A 198 -12.40 3.37 1.04
CA LYS A 198 -13.47 4.05 0.30
C LYS A 198 -14.46 4.81 1.19
N ALA A 199 -14.61 4.41 2.45
CA ALA A 199 -15.46 5.14 3.39
C ALA A 199 -14.93 6.57 3.66
N PHE A 200 -13.63 6.79 3.50
CA PHE A 200 -12.95 8.08 3.68
C PHE A 200 -12.75 8.86 2.37
N HIS A 201 -13.00 8.26 1.21
CA HIS A 201 -12.87 8.96 -0.08
C HIS A 201 -13.90 10.07 -0.24
N GLN A 202 -13.44 11.25 -0.66
CA GLN A 202 -14.32 12.37 -1.03
C GLN A 202 -14.97 12.15 -2.41
N ASP A 203 -14.19 11.67 -3.37
CA ASP A 203 -14.67 11.20 -4.67
C ASP A 203 -14.99 9.69 -4.60
N PRO A 204 -16.26 9.27 -4.76
CA PRO A 204 -16.65 7.86 -4.74
C PRO A 204 -16.01 7.01 -5.86
N ARG A 205 -15.41 7.64 -6.88
CA ARG A 205 -14.72 6.97 -8.00
C ARG A 205 -13.21 6.92 -7.82
N ARG A 206 -12.66 7.51 -6.74
CA ARG A 206 -11.23 7.42 -6.43
C ARG A 206 -10.85 5.95 -6.27
N GLN A 207 -9.75 5.58 -6.90
CA GLN A 207 -9.31 4.19 -6.90
C GLN A 207 -8.54 3.82 -5.64
N VAL A 208 -8.59 2.54 -5.28
CA VAL A 208 -7.74 1.93 -4.26
C VAL A 208 -6.76 0.99 -4.94
N TRP A 209 -5.48 1.06 -4.58
CA TRP A 209 -4.47 0.09 -4.99
C TRP A 209 -4.05 -0.75 -3.79
N VAL A 210 -4.23 -2.06 -3.86
CA VAL A 210 -3.52 -2.98 -2.95
C VAL A 210 -2.10 -3.12 -3.48
N GLU A 211 -1.25 -2.16 -3.11
CA GLU A 211 0.12 -2.01 -3.58
C GLU A 211 1.04 -3.09 -2.98
N GLU A 212 0.68 -3.64 -1.82
CA GLU A 212 1.28 -4.87 -1.32
C GLU A 212 0.27 -5.77 -0.64
N THR A 213 0.38 -7.06 -0.95
CA THR A 213 -0.15 -8.14 -0.12
C THR A 213 0.66 -9.40 -0.38
N GLY A 214 0.72 -10.30 0.59
CA GLY A 214 1.50 -11.52 0.47
C GLY A 214 1.27 -12.48 1.63
N VAL A 215 1.89 -13.65 1.55
CA VAL A 215 1.82 -14.68 2.59
C VAL A 215 3.09 -15.53 2.62
N SER A 216 3.50 -15.90 3.83
CA SER A 216 4.67 -16.74 4.12
C SER A 216 4.25 -18.08 4.72
N THR A 217 5.08 -19.12 4.57
CA THR A 217 4.90 -20.40 5.27
C THR A 217 5.03 -20.27 6.80
N LYS A 218 5.52 -19.11 7.29
CA LYS A 218 5.51 -18.79 8.73
C LYS A 218 4.11 -18.50 9.27
N TRP A 219 3.14 -18.19 8.42
CA TRP A 219 1.77 -17.88 8.82
C TRP A 219 0.79 -19.02 8.55
N MET A 220 1.02 -19.82 7.49
CA MET A 220 0.17 -20.96 7.16
C MET A 220 0.96 -22.09 6.49
N PRO A 221 0.46 -23.34 6.53
CA PRO A 221 1.05 -24.43 5.76
C PRO A 221 1.16 -24.10 4.26
N ALA A 222 2.26 -24.53 3.64
CA ALA A 222 2.60 -24.18 2.25
C ALA A 222 1.53 -24.64 1.25
N GLU A 223 0.85 -25.74 1.54
CA GLU A 223 -0.24 -26.30 0.75
C GLU A 223 -1.49 -25.42 0.70
N LEU A 224 -1.70 -24.55 1.70
CA LEU A 224 -2.86 -23.64 1.75
C LEU A 224 -2.60 -22.32 1.02
N ILE A 225 -1.34 -21.95 0.78
CA ILE A 225 -0.96 -20.67 0.15
C ILE A 225 -1.63 -20.47 -1.22
N PRO A 226 -1.62 -21.44 -2.15
CA PRO A 226 -2.29 -21.28 -3.45
C PRO A 226 -3.79 -21.00 -3.33
N GLU A 227 -4.49 -21.70 -2.45
CA GLU A 227 -5.92 -21.53 -2.24
C GLU A 227 -6.26 -20.21 -1.55
N TRP A 228 -5.52 -19.85 -0.50
CA TRP A 228 -5.66 -18.56 0.16
C TRP A 228 -5.46 -17.40 -0.82
N THR A 229 -4.41 -17.49 -1.64
CA THR A 229 -4.07 -16.47 -2.66
C THR A 229 -5.21 -16.30 -3.65
N GLU A 230 -5.75 -17.40 -4.18
CA GLU A 230 -6.87 -17.34 -5.11
C GLU A 230 -8.11 -16.72 -4.47
N ARG A 231 -8.51 -17.18 -3.28
CA ARG A 231 -9.68 -16.64 -2.58
C ARG A 231 -9.50 -15.16 -2.27
N SER A 232 -8.33 -14.75 -1.80
CA SER A 232 -8.00 -13.35 -1.48
C SER A 232 -8.07 -12.45 -2.71
N ILE A 233 -7.43 -12.83 -3.82
CA ILE A 233 -7.47 -12.09 -5.09
C ILE A 233 -8.90 -11.96 -5.62
N ARG A 234 -9.67 -13.06 -5.61
CA ARG A 234 -11.06 -13.02 -6.06
C ARG A 234 -11.93 -12.13 -5.18
N SER A 235 -11.73 -12.16 -3.86
CA SER A 235 -12.42 -11.28 -2.91
C SER A 235 -12.11 -9.81 -3.19
N MET A 236 -10.82 -9.45 -3.37
CA MET A 236 -10.42 -8.09 -3.74
C MET A 236 -11.07 -7.65 -5.06
N ALA A 237 -11.03 -8.50 -6.09
CA ALA A 237 -11.54 -8.22 -7.44
C ALA A 237 -13.06 -7.98 -7.50
N THR A 238 -13.81 -8.33 -6.44
CA THR A 238 -15.23 -7.98 -6.35
C THR A 238 -15.47 -6.50 -6.03
N SER A 239 -14.46 -5.76 -5.61
CA SER A 239 -14.61 -4.35 -5.22
C SER A 239 -14.55 -3.45 -6.45
N SER A 240 -15.49 -2.51 -6.55
CA SER A 240 -15.42 -1.46 -7.58
C SER A 240 -14.14 -0.64 -7.39
N ASP A 241 -13.64 0.04 -8.43
CA ASP A 241 -12.58 1.04 -8.26
C ASP A 241 -11.27 0.50 -7.64
N LEU A 242 -11.06 -0.81 -7.70
CA LEU A 242 -9.76 -1.40 -7.45
C LEU A 242 -8.87 -1.09 -8.66
N PHE A 243 -7.82 -0.31 -8.44
CA PHE A 243 -6.82 0.00 -9.47
C PHE A 243 -6.04 -1.26 -9.87
N GLY A 244 -5.56 -2.00 -8.87
CA GLY A 244 -4.73 -3.19 -9.09
C GLY A 244 -4.38 -3.90 -7.79
N ILE A 245 -3.73 -5.06 -7.96
CA ILE A 245 -3.17 -5.87 -6.88
C ILE A 245 -1.72 -6.13 -7.24
N THR A 246 -0.80 -5.70 -6.38
CA THR A 246 0.63 -5.95 -6.53
C THR A 246 1.07 -6.93 -5.45
N TRP A 247 1.62 -8.07 -5.89
CA TRP A 247 2.00 -9.14 -4.98
C TRP A 247 3.40 -8.90 -4.42
N TRP A 248 3.53 -9.00 -3.10
CA TRP A 248 4.81 -9.03 -2.42
C TRP A 248 5.25 -10.49 -2.20
N CYS A 249 6.28 -10.99 -2.89
CA CYS A 249 7.15 -10.30 -3.86
C CYS A 249 7.52 -11.21 -5.04
N SER A 250 8.44 -10.76 -5.90
CA SER A 250 8.81 -11.54 -7.09
C SER A 250 9.65 -12.78 -6.77
N HIS A 251 10.64 -12.67 -5.89
CA HIS A 251 11.62 -13.72 -5.59
C HIS A 251 11.85 -13.85 -4.08
N ASP A 252 12.02 -15.09 -3.61
CA ASP A 252 12.50 -15.39 -2.26
C ASP A 252 13.87 -14.76 -2.01
N LEU A 253 14.13 -14.33 -0.78
CA LEU A 253 15.44 -13.79 -0.40
C LEU A 253 16.53 -14.86 -0.47
N ASN A 254 17.75 -14.40 -0.72
CA ASN A 254 18.92 -15.26 -0.64
C ASN A 254 19.11 -15.77 0.80
N PRO A 255 19.07 -17.10 1.05
CA PRO A 255 19.19 -17.65 2.40
C PRO A 255 20.57 -17.43 3.04
N ALA A 256 21.57 -17.01 2.26
CA ALA A 256 22.88 -16.62 2.79
C ALA A 256 22.88 -15.22 3.44
N LEU A 257 21.86 -14.39 3.18
CA LEU A 257 21.70 -13.09 3.83
C LEU A 257 21.04 -13.29 5.20
N SER A 258 21.41 -12.46 6.17
CA SER A 258 20.87 -12.49 7.54
C SER A 258 20.35 -11.11 7.95
N GLY A 259 19.65 -11.04 9.09
CA GLY A 259 19.09 -9.80 9.63
C GLY A 259 17.65 -9.49 9.22
N PHE A 260 17.07 -10.29 8.33
CA PHE A 260 15.65 -10.20 7.95
C PHE A 260 14.76 -10.98 8.92
N ASN A 261 13.47 -10.61 8.98
CA ASN A 261 12.48 -11.44 9.63
C ASN A 261 12.39 -12.81 8.89
N PRO A 262 12.31 -13.96 9.60
CA PRO A 262 12.19 -15.27 8.97
C PRO A 262 11.08 -15.44 7.92
N LEU A 263 10.02 -14.64 7.96
CA LEU A 263 8.96 -14.65 6.94
C LEU A 263 9.41 -14.06 5.60
N GLU A 264 10.38 -13.16 5.56
CA GLU A 264 10.80 -12.47 4.33
C GLU A 264 11.46 -13.43 3.34
N TYR A 265 11.96 -14.57 3.82
CA TYR A 265 12.71 -15.52 3.01
C TYR A 265 11.85 -16.33 2.03
N ASP A 266 10.53 -16.34 2.18
CA ASP A 266 9.67 -17.20 1.36
C ASP A 266 8.39 -16.52 0.83
N LEU A 267 8.36 -15.19 0.75
CA LEU A 267 7.25 -14.40 0.19
C LEU A 267 7.21 -14.40 -1.35
N GLY A 268 8.27 -14.85 -2.01
CA GLY A 268 8.42 -14.76 -3.46
C GLY A 268 7.41 -15.61 -4.23
N LEU A 269 7.06 -15.17 -5.43
CA LEU A 269 6.43 -16.04 -6.44
C LEU A 269 7.44 -17.07 -6.98
N LEU A 270 8.71 -16.68 -7.04
CA LEU A 270 9.83 -17.49 -7.48
C LEU A 270 10.76 -17.77 -6.30
N THR A 271 11.50 -18.88 -6.35
CA THR A 271 12.61 -19.12 -5.42
C THR A 271 13.74 -18.12 -5.70
N ASN A 272 14.72 -18.02 -4.79
CA ASN A 272 15.93 -17.20 -4.98
C ASN A 272 16.73 -17.57 -6.25
N THR A 273 16.56 -18.79 -6.77
CA THR A 273 17.18 -19.27 -8.03
C THR A 273 16.29 -19.10 -9.26
N GLY A 274 15.10 -18.50 -9.12
CA GLY A 274 14.16 -18.24 -10.21
C GLY A 274 13.21 -19.40 -10.53
N ALA A 275 13.19 -20.47 -9.73
CA ALA A 275 12.24 -21.57 -9.93
C ALA A 275 10.82 -21.14 -9.51
N ARG A 276 9.80 -21.53 -10.28
CA ARG A 276 8.41 -21.19 -9.96
C ARG A 276 7.92 -21.95 -8.73
N LYS A 277 7.33 -21.24 -7.76
CA LYS A 277 6.61 -21.84 -6.63
C LYS A 277 5.16 -22.14 -7.02
N PRO A 278 4.42 -22.99 -6.28
CA PRO A 278 3.02 -23.28 -6.55
C PRO A 278 2.14 -22.02 -6.67
N ILE A 279 2.40 -21.00 -5.84
CA ILE A 279 1.70 -19.72 -5.90
C ILE A 279 1.86 -18.98 -7.24
N ALA A 280 3.02 -19.10 -7.92
CA ALA A 280 3.21 -18.48 -9.23
C ALA A 280 2.28 -19.09 -10.29
N ALA A 281 1.95 -20.38 -10.17
CA ALA A 281 0.99 -21.02 -11.06
C ALA A 281 -0.43 -20.46 -10.83
N THR A 282 -0.85 -20.29 -9.57
CA THR A 282 -2.12 -19.64 -9.21
C THR A 282 -2.19 -18.21 -9.76
N MET A 283 -1.16 -17.40 -9.50
CA MET A 283 -1.09 -16.01 -9.97
C MET A 283 -1.15 -15.94 -11.50
N THR A 284 -0.37 -16.77 -12.20
CA THR A 284 -0.37 -16.83 -13.68
C THR A 284 -1.76 -17.17 -14.23
N ARG A 285 -2.46 -18.12 -13.59
CA ARG A 285 -3.81 -18.51 -14.01
C ARG A 285 -4.81 -17.38 -13.81
N LEU A 286 -4.80 -16.72 -12.66
CA LEU A 286 -5.71 -15.60 -12.36
C LEU A 286 -5.46 -14.40 -13.26
N ILE A 287 -4.19 -14.04 -13.52
CA ILE A 287 -3.85 -12.96 -14.45
C ILE A 287 -4.41 -13.26 -15.85
N ARG A 288 -4.21 -14.48 -16.36
CA ARG A 288 -4.76 -14.87 -17.68
C ARG A 288 -6.29 -14.86 -17.71
N GLU A 289 -6.90 -15.35 -16.64
CA GLU A 289 -8.37 -15.33 -16.50
C GLU A 289 -8.89 -13.90 -16.57
N TYR A 290 -8.29 -12.96 -15.82
CA TYR A 290 -8.73 -11.56 -15.79
C TYR A 290 -8.31 -10.74 -17.01
N ASP A 291 -7.26 -11.12 -17.72
CA ASP A 291 -6.91 -10.54 -19.02
C ASP A 291 -7.97 -10.91 -20.09
N HIS A 292 -8.46 -12.15 -20.06
CA HIS A 292 -9.51 -12.60 -20.97
C HIS A 292 -10.93 -12.16 -20.55
N GLN A 293 -11.21 -12.19 -19.26
CA GLN A 293 -12.49 -11.84 -18.67
C GLN A 293 -12.25 -10.94 -17.44
N PRO A 294 -12.18 -9.61 -17.64
CA PRO A 294 -12.00 -8.66 -16.55
C PRO A 294 -13.02 -8.91 -15.43
N PRO A 295 -12.61 -8.77 -14.16
CA PRO A 295 -13.51 -8.98 -13.03
C PRO A 295 -14.69 -8.01 -13.12
N THR A 296 -15.89 -8.52 -12.85
CA THR A 296 -17.09 -7.68 -12.69
C THR A 296 -17.25 -7.38 -11.21
N PRO A 297 -17.09 -6.11 -10.77
CA PRO A 297 -17.33 -5.74 -9.39
C PRO A 297 -18.75 -6.09 -8.95
N LEU A 298 -18.90 -6.51 -7.70
CA LEU A 298 -20.20 -6.75 -7.10
C LEU A 298 -20.85 -5.44 -6.66
N GLU A 299 -22.17 -5.37 -6.77
CA GLU A 299 -22.93 -4.33 -6.11
C GLU A 299 -22.96 -4.57 -4.59
N ARG A 300 -22.82 -3.50 -3.81
CA ARG A 300 -22.79 -3.53 -2.34
C ARG A 300 -23.90 -2.65 -1.75
N PRO A 301 -25.20 -3.00 -1.93
CA PRO A 301 -26.30 -2.16 -1.47
C PRO A 301 -26.42 -2.10 0.06
N VAL A 302 -25.71 -2.96 0.78
CA VAL A 302 -25.64 -2.95 2.25
C VAL A 302 -24.28 -2.37 2.66
N ALA A 303 -24.27 -1.40 3.56
CA ALA A 303 -23.04 -0.88 4.15
C ALA A 303 -22.99 -1.12 5.67
N LEU A 304 -21.82 -1.54 6.14
CA LEU A 304 -21.47 -1.54 7.55
C LEU A 304 -21.05 -0.12 7.97
N VAL A 305 -21.71 0.43 8.97
CA VAL A 305 -21.44 1.78 9.47
C VAL A 305 -20.21 1.76 10.35
N LEU A 306 -19.17 2.49 9.96
CA LEU A 306 -17.97 2.77 10.77
C LEU A 306 -18.22 4.00 11.64
N PRO A 307 -18.28 3.89 12.98
CA PRO A 307 -18.39 5.06 13.84
C PRO A 307 -17.18 6.00 13.64
N ASP A 308 -17.40 7.31 13.64
CA ASP A 308 -16.35 8.26 13.22
C ASP A 308 -15.10 8.24 14.11
N ASN A 309 -15.27 7.93 15.40
CA ASN A 309 -14.18 7.84 16.38
C ASN A 309 -13.68 6.39 16.59
N HIS A 310 -14.12 5.45 15.76
CA HIS A 310 -13.79 4.04 15.91
C HIS A 310 -12.62 3.66 15.00
N ILE A 311 -11.64 2.99 15.59
CA ILE A 311 -10.56 2.35 14.84
C ILE A 311 -11.13 1.12 14.14
N PRO A 312 -11.01 0.99 12.80
CA PRO A 312 -11.50 -0.17 12.05
C PRO A 312 -10.56 -1.38 12.26
N GLY A 313 -10.42 -1.85 13.50
CA GLY A 313 -9.55 -2.95 13.91
C GLY A 313 -10.15 -4.34 13.69
N LEU A 314 -9.62 -5.31 14.43
CA LEU A 314 -10.05 -6.72 14.32
C LEU A 314 -11.53 -6.93 14.68
N ASP A 315 -12.08 -6.13 15.58
CA ASP A 315 -13.49 -6.18 15.94
C ASP A 315 -14.40 -5.69 14.81
N PHE A 316 -14.04 -4.61 14.12
CA PHE A 316 -14.75 -4.15 12.93
C PHE A 316 -14.61 -5.14 11.76
N LEU A 317 -13.42 -5.72 11.55
CA LEU A 317 -13.20 -6.83 10.61
C LEU A 317 -14.09 -8.04 10.93
N LYS A 318 -14.26 -8.42 12.21
CA LYS A 318 -15.16 -9.50 12.61
C LYS A 318 -16.61 -9.20 12.23
N ALA A 319 -17.08 -7.97 12.43
CA ALA A 319 -18.43 -7.57 12.03
C ALA A 319 -18.60 -7.64 10.50
N PHE A 320 -17.60 -7.15 9.75
CA PHE A 320 -17.58 -7.26 8.29
C PHE A 320 -17.63 -8.72 7.82
N ALA A 321 -16.83 -9.60 8.44
CA ALA A 321 -16.80 -11.02 8.11
C ALA A 321 -18.11 -11.76 8.42
N ARG A 322 -18.79 -11.42 9.54
CA ARG A 322 -20.10 -12.00 9.87
C ARG A 322 -21.17 -11.70 8.81
N LEU A 323 -21.13 -10.52 8.21
CA LEU A 323 -22.01 -10.18 7.08
C LEU A 323 -21.70 -11.04 5.85
N ILE A 324 -20.43 -11.27 5.55
CA ILE A 324 -20.01 -12.17 4.46
C ILE A 324 -20.49 -13.60 4.70
N ASP A 325 -20.35 -14.12 5.93
CA ASP A 325 -20.84 -15.46 6.29
C ASP A 325 -22.36 -15.59 6.14
N ARG A 326 -23.10 -14.47 6.22
CA ARG A 326 -24.55 -14.38 5.97
C ARG A 326 -24.91 -14.18 4.49
N GLY A 327 -23.93 -14.19 3.59
CA GLY A 327 -24.11 -13.97 2.16
C GLY A 327 -24.23 -12.51 1.75
N ILE A 328 -23.96 -11.56 2.66
CA ILE A 328 -23.96 -10.12 2.37
C ILE A 328 -22.53 -9.69 2.04
N ARG A 329 -22.33 -8.96 0.94
CA ARG A 329 -21.04 -8.33 0.62
C ARG A 329 -21.09 -6.84 0.98
N PRO A 330 -20.73 -6.46 2.21
CA PRO A 330 -20.93 -5.10 2.67
C PRO A 330 -19.93 -4.13 2.03
N ALA A 331 -20.39 -2.90 1.77
CA ALA A 331 -19.52 -1.72 1.72
C ALA A 331 -19.24 -1.21 3.14
N VAL A 332 -18.37 -0.21 3.29
CA VAL A 332 -18.20 0.53 4.55
C VAL A 332 -18.56 2.00 4.35
N VAL A 333 -19.30 2.58 5.30
CA VAL A 333 -19.72 3.99 5.30
C VAL A 333 -19.40 4.62 6.66
N LYS A 334 -18.78 5.80 6.68
CA LYS A 334 -18.58 6.58 7.92
C LYS A 334 -19.94 6.97 8.53
N GLN A 335 -20.05 6.95 9.85
CA GLN A 335 -21.26 7.36 10.57
C GLN A 335 -21.68 8.78 10.21
N SER A 336 -20.74 9.72 10.12
CA SER A 336 -20.98 11.10 9.67
C SER A 336 -21.61 11.22 8.27
N ARG A 337 -21.50 10.17 7.43
CA ARG A 337 -22.07 10.12 6.08
C ARG A 337 -23.29 9.20 5.95
N SER A 338 -23.70 8.57 7.05
CA SER A 338 -24.85 7.66 7.08
C SER A 338 -26.20 8.35 6.82
N THR A 339 -26.24 9.67 6.90
CA THR A 339 -27.45 10.49 6.67
C THR A 339 -27.36 11.37 5.43
N ASP A 340 -26.31 11.24 4.62
CA ASP A 340 -26.12 11.98 3.37
C ASP A 340 -26.74 11.21 2.19
N PRO A 341 -27.91 11.61 1.68
CA PRO A 341 -28.60 10.86 0.63
C PRO A 341 -27.84 10.87 -0.71
N ALA A 342 -27.09 11.94 -1.00
CA ALA A 342 -26.33 12.06 -2.24
C ALA A 342 -25.12 11.13 -2.23
N TYR A 343 -24.40 11.08 -1.10
CA TYR A 343 -23.29 10.15 -0.91
C TYR A 343 -23.75 8.68 -1.00
N LEU A 344 -24.83 8.33 -0.30
CA LEU A 344 -25.37 6.96 -0.32
C LEU A 344 -25.86 6.57 -1.71
N ALA A 345 -26.60 7.44 -2.41
CA ALA A 345 -27.06 7.18 -3.77
C ALA A 345 -25.89 7.05 -4.76
N GLY A 346 -24.87 7.90 -4.65
CA GLY A 346 -23.67 7.84 -5.49
C GLY A 346 -22.89 6.53 -5.34
N ARG A 347 -22.97 5.88 -4.18
CA ARG A 347 -22.39 4.57 -3.90
C ARG A 347 -23.39 3.40 -4.00
N ARG A 348 -24.63 3.66 -4.41
CA ARG A 348 -25.74 2.68 -4.49
C ARG A 348 -25.98 1.93 -3.17
N ILE A 349 -25.90 2.64 -2.05
CA ILE A 349 -26.18 2.08 -0.72
C ILE A 349 -27.66 2.25 -0.40
N GLU A 350 -28.34 1.14 -0.12
CA GLU A 350 -29.78 1.06 0.18
C GLU A 350 -30.06 0.74 1.64
N ARG A 351 -29.14 0.04 2.31
CA ARG A 351 -29.30 -0.38 3.71
C ARG A 351 -28.02 -0.16 4.50
N LEU A 352 -28.18 0.35 5.71
CA LEU A 352 -27.10 0.52 6.68
C LEU A 352 -27.25 -0.50 7.80
N ILE A 353 -26.14 -1.07 8.25
CA ILE A 353 -26.06 -2.01 9.38
C ILE A 353 -25.00 -1.49 10.35
N ARG A 354 -25.32 -1.48 11.65
CA ARG A 354 -24.34 -1.14 12.67
C ARG A 354 -23.55 -2.37 13.12
N PRO A 355 -22.30 -2.23 13.62
CA PRO A 355 -21.47 -3.38 14.01
C PRO A 355 -22.11 -4.35 14.99
N GLU A 356 -22.98 -3.86 15.88
CA GLU A 356 -23.75 -4.66 16.85
C GLU A 356 -24.89 -5.48 16.22
N GLU A 357 -25.33 -5.13 15.01
CA GLU A 357 -26.39 -5.80 14.25
C GLU A 357 -25.84 -6.84 13.24
N ALA A 358 -24.52 -6.80 13.02
CA ALA A 358 -23.80 -7.54 11.97
C ALA A 358 -23.68 -9.05 12.21
#